data_AF-A0A561TTG7-F1
#
_entry.id   AF-A0A561TTG7-F1
#
_cell.length_a   1.000
_cell.length_b   1.000
_cell.length_c   1.000
_cell.angle_alpha   90.00
_cell.angle_beta   90.00
_cell.angle_gamma   90.00
#
_symmetry.space_group_name_H-M   'P 1'
#
loop_
_entity.id
_entity.type
_entity.pdbx_description
1 polymer ?
#
loop_
_entity_poly.entity_id
_entity_poly.type
_entity_poly.pdbx_seq_one_letter_code
_entity_poly.pdbx_strand_id
1 'polypeptide(L)'
;MDAFPVNPDRLEAPVRLLDDTGTAWLLRKRRIELRVIRRLIKERATTVVLGESGGTRPRPVADDERPVLWERIKDGHPGTGGNRAAGGYLAHEFRTETDRRMLYVEEHC
;
A
#
# COMPACT_ATOMS: atom_id res chain seq x y z
N MET A 1 0.34 13.95 0.15
CA MET A 1 1.01 12.97 1.01
C MET A 1 2.48 13.04 0.63
N ASP A 2 3.41 12.96 1.57
CA ASP A 2 4.83 13.09 1.23
C ASP A 2 5.26 11.99 0.25
N ALA A 3 5.94 12.39 -0.82
CA ALA A 3 6.51 11.46 -1.78
C ALA A 3 7.60 10.60 -1.12
N PHE A 4 7.71 9.34 -1.55
CA PHE A 4 8.81 8.51 -1.07
C PHE A 4 10.10 8.89 -1.82
N PRO A 5 11.21 9.12 -1.11
CA PRO A 5 12.51 9.33 -1.76
C PRO A 5 13.01 8.05 -2.46
N VAL A 6 12.55 6.87 -2.02
CA VAL A 6 12.84 5.54 -2.57
C VAL A 6 11.68 4.60 -2.23
N ASN A 7 11.42 3.60 -3.08
CA ASN A 7 10.43 2.55 -2.87
C ASN A 7 10.49 1.97 -1.43
N PRO A 8 9.39 1.93 -0.67
CA PRO A 8 9.41 1.53 0.74
C PRO A 8 9.72 0.05 1.00
N ASP A 9 9.58 -0.83 0.02
CA ASP A 9 10.10 -2.20 0.09
C ASP A 9 11.64 -2.22 0.17
N ARG A 10 12.32 -1.24 -0.45
CA ARG A 10 13.79 -1.10 -0.48
C ARG A 10 14.40 -0.35 0.70
N LEU A 11 13.59 0.25 1.57
CA LEU A 11 14.08 0.99 2.73
C LEU A 11 14.45 0.03 3.87
N GLU A 12 15.60 0.22 4.51
CA GLU A 12 15.91 -0.43 5.79
C GLU A 12 15.13 0.26 6.92
N ALA A 13 14.68 -0.50 7.92
CA ALA A 13 13.72 -0.03 8.93
C ALA A 13 14.30 1.04 9.88
N PRO A 14 13.46 1.95 10.44
CA PRO A 14 12.00 2.05 10.31
C PRO A 14 11.54 2.99 9.17
N VAL A 15 10.53 2.54 8.41
CA VAL A 15 9.89 3.35 7.36
C VAL A 15 8.71 4.11 7.96
N ARG A 16 8.80 5.43 7.92
CA ARG A 16 7.77 6.37 8.36
C ARG A 16 7.29 7.20 7.18
N LEU A 17 5.98 7.39 7.10
CA LEU A 17 5.32 8.29 6.16
C LEU A 17 4.60 9.39 6.90
N LEU A 18 4.56 10.57 6.28
CA LEU A 18 3.75 11.69 6.72
C LEU A 18 2.70 11.96 5.64
N ASP A 19 1.44 12.07 6.05
CA ASP A 19 0.41 12.58 5.17
C ASP A 19 0.31 14.12 5.25
N ASP A 20 -0.53 14.70 4.40
CA ASP A 20 -0.71 16.15 4.31
C ASP A 20 -1.28 16.79 5.59
N THR A 21 -1.81 15.97 6.50
CA THR A 21 -2.31 16.40 7.80
C THR A 21 -1.25 16.33 8.90
N GLY A 22 -0.03 15.89 8.56
CA GLY A 22 1.06 15.66 9.51
C GLY A 22 0.93 14.35 10.29
N THR A 23 0.03 13.45 9.90
CA THR A 23 -0.10 12.15 10.57
C THR A 23 1.06 11.24 10.20
N ALA A 24 1.72 10.68 11.22
CA ALA A 24 2.77 9.68 11.04
C ALA A 24 2.19 8.27 10.87
N TRP A 25 2.55 7.64 9.76
CA TRP A 25 2.22 6.26 9.42
C TRP A 25 3.50 5.42 9.47
N LEU A 26 3.51 4.40 10.33
CA LEU A 26 4.63 3.50 10.55
C LEU A 26 4.38 2.17 9.85
N LEU A 27 5.37 1.70 9.11
CA LEU A 27 5.29 0.42 8.44
C LEU A 27 5.15 -0.72 9.45
N ARG A 28 4.04 -1.45 9.39
CA ARG A 28 3.73 -2.54 10.31
C ARG A 28 4.02 -3.91 9.69
N LYS A 29 3.60 -4.12 8.45
CA LYS A 29 3.86 -5.36 7.69
C LYS A 29 4.19 -5.04 6.25
N ARG A 30 5.25 -5.66 5.73
CA ARG A 30 5.58 -5.63 4.31
C ARG A 30 4.94 -6.82 3.60
N ARG A 31 4.62 -6.64 2.32
CA ARG A 31 4.19 -7.72 1.41
C ARG A 31 3.07 -8.57 2.01
N ILE A 32 1.99 -7.90 2.40
CA ILE A 32 0.83 -8.57 2.97
C ILE A 32 0.11 -9.42 1.91
N GLU A 33 -0.51 -10.52 2.34
CA GLU A 33 -1.14 -11.45 1.42
C GLU A 33 -2.45 -10.89 0.82
N LEU A 34 -2.82 -11.37 -0.37
CA LEU A 34 -4.01 -10.95 -1.10
C LEU A 34 -5.30 -11.00 -0.26
N ARG A 35 -5.42 -11.98 0.64
CA ARG A 35 -6.56 -12.07 1.57
C ARG A 35 -6.63 -10.89 2.53
N VAL A 36 -5.48 -10.43 3.03
CA VAL A 36 -5.38 -9.28 3.93
C VAL A 36 -5.65 -8.00 3.14
N ILE A 37 -5.09 -7.88 1.94
CA ILE A 37 -5.36 -6.75 1.04
C ILE A 37 -6.86 -6.62 0.76
N ARG A 38 -7.52 -7.72 0.37
CA ARG A 38 -8.97 -7.76 0.12
C ARG A 38 -9.78 -7.26 1.32
N ARG A 39 -9.38 -7.67 2.53
CA ARG A 39 -10.05 -7.25 3.77
C ARG A 39 -9.87 -5.76 3.98
N LEU A 40 -8.64 -5.25 3.87
CA LEU A 40 -8.30 -3.85 4.13
C LEU A 40 -8.92 -2.89 3.11
N ILE A 41 -8.94 -3.25 1.82
CA ILE A 41 -9.60 -2.42 0.79
C ILE A 41 -11.10 -2.27 1.08
N LYS A 42 -11.77 -3.34 1.50
CA LYS A 42 -13.21 -3.33 1.80
C LYS A 42 -13.55 -2.63 3.12
N GLU A 43 -12.58 -2.46 4.01
CA GLU A 43 -12.76 -1.84 5.31
C GLU A 43 -12.74 -0.31 5.17
N ARG A 44 -13.90 0.34 5.36
CA ARG A 44 -14.05 1.80 5.20
C ARG A 44 -13.13 2.61 6.12
N ALA A 45 -12.88 2.10 7.33
CA ALA A 45 -12.00 2.74 8.30
C ALA A 45 -10.51 2.70 7.88
N THR A 46 -10.15 1.88 6.91
CA THR A 46 -8.78 1.79 6.38
C THR A 46 -8.57 2.87 5.34
N THR A 47 -7.48 3.63 5.47
CA THR A 47 -7.00 4.54 4.44
C THR A 47 -6.31 3.73 3.34
N VAL A 48 -6.64 3.95 2.07
CA VAL A 48 -6.01 3.24 0.94
C VAL A 48 -5.18 4.22 0.14
N VAL A 49 -3.93 3.87 -0.13
CA VAL A 49 -2.98 4.68 -0.88
C VAL A 49 -2.36 3.83 -1.97
N LEU A 50 -2.34 4.37 -3.19
CA LEU A 50 -1.66 3.81 -4.34
C LEU A 50 -0.34 4.57 -4.56
N GLY A 51 0.78 3.87 -4.43
CA GLY A 51 2.09 4.31 -4.83
C GLY A 51 2.31 4.08 -6.32
N GLU A 52 1.96 5.06 -7.13
CA GLU A 52 2.23 5.05 -8.57
C GLU A 52 3.75 5.18 -8.82
N SER A 53 4.21 4.80 -10.03
CA SER A 53 5.62 4.88 -10.43
C SER A 53 6.57 4.12 -9.49
N GLY A 54 6.28 2.83 -9.26
CA GLY A 54 7.11 1.98 -8.40
C GLY A 54 7.09 2.39 -6.93
N GLY A 55 6.00 3.01 -6.46
CA GLY A 55 5.84 3.46 -5.08
C GLY A 55 6.37 4.88 -4.78
N THR A 56 6.82 5.63 -5.78
CA THR A 56 7.39 6.97 -5.54
C THR A 56 6.35 8.08 -5.46
N ARG A 57 5.17 7.87 -6.05
CA ARG A 57 4.07 8.85 -6.07
C ARG A 57 2.86 8.31 -5.29
N PRO A 58 2.77 8.57 -3.97
CA PRO A 58 1.63 8.16 -3.18
C PRO A 58 0.41 9.01 -3.50
N ARG A 59 -0.67 8.35 -3.89
CA ARG A 59 -1.99 8.94 -4.14
C ARG A 59 -3.04 8.27 -3.25
N PRO A 60 -3.83 9.03 -2.47
CA PRO A 60 -4.97 8.47 -1.76
C PRO A 60 -6.02 7.97 -2.77
N VAL A 61 -6.63 6.83 -2.45
CA VAL A 61 -7.64 6.17 -3.29
C VAL A 61 -9.00 6.37 -2.64
N ALA A 62 -9.93 6.97 -3.38
CA ALA A 62 -11.27 7.22 -2.90
C ALA A 62 -12.10 5.93 -2.80
N ASP A 63 -13.13 5.92 -1.94
CA ASP A 63 -13.94 4.73 -1.64
C ASP A 63 -14.62 4.10 -2.87
N ASP A 64 -14.96 4.91 -3.86
CA ASP A 64 -15.54 4.52 -5.15
C ASP A 64 -14.50 3.96 -6.14
N GLU A 65 -13.23 4.35 -6.01
CA GLU A 65 -12.11 3.79 -6.79
C GLU A 65 -11.63 2.43 -6.24
N ARG A 66 -11.88 2.15 -4.95
CA ARG A 66 -11.42 0.93 -4.27
C ARG A 66 -11.80 -0.38 -4.96
N PRO A 67 -13.03 -0.58 -5.48
CA PRO A 67 -13.38 -1.82 -6.20
C PRO A 67 -12.57 -1.99 -7.49
N VAL A 68 -12.34 -0.91 -8.23
CA VAL A 68 -11.55 -0.94 -9.46
C VAL A 68 -10.10 -1.28 -9.17
N LEU A 69 -9.52 -0.65 -8.14
CA LEU A 69 -8.18 -0.96 -7.68
C LEU A 69 -8.06 -2.41 -7.21
N TRP A 70 -9.06 -2.93 -6.50
CA TRP A 70 -9.09 -4.32 -6.06
C TRP A 70 -9.04 -5.30 -7.23
N GLU A 71 -9.80 -5.09 -8.31
CA GLU A 71 -9.75 -5.98 -9.47
C GLU A 71 -8.36 -5.98 -10.12
N ARG A 72 -7.70 -4.83 -10.22
CA ARG A 72 -6.32 -4.74 -10.73
C ARG A 72 -5.33 -5.52 -9.85
N ILE A 73 -5.41 -5.35 -8.52
CA ILE A 73 -4.54 -6.05 -7.58
C ILE A 73 -4.81 -7.56 -7.61
N LYS A 74 -6.09 -7.97 -7.66
CA LYS A 74 -6.47 -9.38 -7.66
C LYS A 74 -5.83 -10.14 -8.82
N ASP A 75 -5.75 -9.52 -9.98
CA ASP A 75 -5.23 -10.16 -11.19
C ASP A 75 -3.71 -9.95 -11.34
N GLY A 76 -3.15 -8.87 -10.76
CA GLY A 76 -1.73 -8.49 -10.87
C GLY A 76 -0.84 -8.79 -9.65
N HIS A 77 -1.38 -9.26 -8.53
CA HIS A 77 -0.59 -9.56 -7.33
C HIS A 77 -0.08 -11.02 -7.35
N PRO A 78 1.25 -11.25 -7.34
CA PRO A 78 1.83 -12.58 -7.58
C PRO A 78 1.65 -13.59 -6.42
N GLY A 79 0.84 -13.29 -5.41
CA GLY A 79 0.76 -14.07 -4.16
C GLY A 79 2.12 -14.26 -3.46
N THR A 80 2.17 -15.14 -2.45
CA THR A 80 3.36 -15.40 -1.62
C THR A 80 4.45 -16.26 -2.30
N GLY A 81 4.23 -16.68 -3.56
CA GLY A 81 5.13 -17.57 -4.31
C GLY A 81 5.32 -17.24 -5.80
N GLY A 82 4.65 -16.20 -6.32
CA GLY A 82 4.81 -15.80 -7.73
C GLY A 82 6.11 -15.02 -7.96
N ASN A 83 6.53 -15.00 -9.23
CA ASN A 83 7.78 -14.38 -9.64
C ASN A 83 7.78 -12.88 -9.27
N ARG A 84 8.72 -12.51 -8.38
CA ARG A 84 8.88 -11.18 -7.78
C ARG A 84 9.14 -10.06 -8.80
N ALA A 85 9.48 -10.42 -10.03
CA ALA A 85 9.71 -9.51 -11.15
C ALA A 85 8.52 -9.39 -12.13
N ALA A 86 7.43 -10.12 -11.91
CA ALA A 86 6.28 -10.20 -12.84
C ALA A 86 4.95 -9.72 -12.22
N GLY A 87 4.94 -9.35 -10.94
CA GLY A 87 3.76 -8.86 -10.26
C GLY A 87 3.58 -7.36 -10.45
N GLY A 88 2.43 -6.94 -10.99
CA GLY A 88 2.12 -5.53 -11.20
C GLY A 88 1.83 -4.76 -9.90
N TYR A 89 1.57 -5.47 -8.79
CA TYR A 89 1.24 -4.85 -7.51
C TYR A 89 1.90 -5.53 -6.30
N LEU A 90 2.43 -4.72 -5.38
CA LEU A 90 2.84 -5.11 -4.02
C LEU A 90 2.02 -4.32 -2.99
N ALA A 91 1.78 -4.87 -1.80
CA ALA A 91 1.07 -4.13 -0.76
C ALA A 91 1.67 -4.27 0.64
N HIS A 92 1.50 -3.21 1.43
CA HIS A 92 2.08 -3.02 2.74
C HIS A 92 1.03 -2.47 3.70
N GLU A 93 1.07 -2.91 4.96
CA GLU A 93 0.23 -2.39 6.04
C GLU A 93 1.04 -1.37 6.83
N PHE A 94 0.50 -0.15 6.93
CA PHE A 94 0.98 0.91 7.79
C PHE A 94 -0.01 1.19 8.91
N ARG A 95 0.48 1.71 10.04
CA ARG A 95 -0.34 2.12 11.17
C ARG A 95 0.09 3.43 11.78
N THR A 96 -0.86 4.19 12.31
CA THR A 96 -0.56 5.34 13.18
C THR A 96 -0.30 4.88 14.61
N GLU A 97 0.23 5.77 15.45
CA GLU A 97 0.36 5.54 16.90
C GLU A 97 -1.01 5.30 17.57
N THR A 98 -2.07 5.89 17.02
CA THR A 98 -3.46 5.71 17.46
C THR A 98 -4.15 4.47 16.83
N ASP A 99 -3.38 3.50 16.31
CA ASP A 99 -3.81 2.25 15.66
C ASP A 99 -4.76 2.41 14.45
N ARG A 100 -4.77 3.58 13.79
CA ARG A 100 -5.44 3.72 12.48
C ARG A 100 -4.66 2.93 11.44
N ARG A 101 -5.36 2.35 10.46
CA ARG A 101 -4.75 1.48 9.43
C ARG A 101 -4.68 2.18 8.08
N MET A 102 -3.54 2.00 7.42
CA MET A 102 -3.36 2.37 6.02
C MET A 102 -2.88 1.16 5.24
N LEU A 103 -3.58 0.89 4.15
CA LEU A 103 -3.13 -0.01 3.11
C LEU A 103 -2.39 0.81 2.06
N TYR A 104 -1.11 0.51 1.88
CA TYR A 104 -0.29 1.09 0.83
C TYR A 104 -0.05 0.05 -0.25
N VAL A 105 -0.44 0.33 -1.48
CA VAL A 105 -0.30 -0.54 -2.65
C VAL A 105 0.70 0.09 -3.60
N GLU A 106 1.78 -0.58 -3.93
CA GLU A 106 2.74 -0.16 -4.94
C GLU A 106 2.35 -0.74 -6.30
N GLU A 107 2.34 0.10 -7.32
CA GLU A 107 2.23 -0.33 -8.71
C GLU A 107 3.63 -0.44 -9.33
N HIS A 108 3.98 -1.62 -9.84
CA HIS A 108 5.22 -1.91 -10.55
C HIS A 108 4.90 -2.18 -12.01
N CYS A 109 5.50 -1.42 -12.93
CA CYS A 109 5.41 -1.64 -14.37
C CYS A 109 6.62 -2.42 -14.89
#